data_AF-A0A535MGT8-F1
#
_entry.id   AF-A0A535MGT8-F1
#
_cell.length_a   1.000
_cell.length_b   1.000
_cell.length_c   1.000
_cell.angle_alpha   90.00
_cell.angle_beta   90.00
_cell.angle_gamma   90.00
#
_symmetry.space_group_name_H-M   'P 1'
#
loop_
_entity.id
_entity.type
_entity.pdbx_description
1 polymer ?
#
loop_
_entity_poly.entity_id
_entity_poly.type
_entity_poly.pdbx_seq_one_letter_code
_entity_poly.pdbx_strand_id
1 'polypeptide(L)'
;MWLLAAIVVLCWAALYLGTARREAGELGFPLDDAWIHARMASNLAEGAGLTFNPGERSAASSAPLWSMLLALPAYVGIPFPWAAYLLGLVATAILPWCGFVWIRRATGDNTAALAAALLLVSTHPFPWSAVSGMEPPLAAVMVIAVAVSAPGRAPLRCLLLAAAAALVRPELILLPAVILVDYLLKARPLKARGIAQVVACTVAAGIAPLLFHRLIGGAFLPSS
;
A
#
# COMPACT_ATOMS: atom_id res chain seq x y z
N MET A 1 -18.83 -12.53 -9.24
CA MET A 1 -17.47 -12.48 -8.66
C MET A 1 -17.26 -11.27 -7.75
N TRP A 2 -17.31 -10.03 -8.25
CA TRP A 2 -17.04 -8.84 -7.40
C TRP A 2 -17.98 -8.73 -6.20
N LEU A 3 -19.27 -8.99 -6.40
CA LEU A 3 -20.24 -9.07 -5.31
C LEU A 3 -19.85 -10.14 -4.29
N LEU A 4 -19.44 -11.33 -4.73
CA LEU A 4 -19.01 -12.40 -3.83
C LEU A 4 -17.75 -12.01 -3.04
N ALA A 5 -16.73 -11.47 -3.70
CA ALA A 5 -15.51 -11.01 -3.03
C ALA A 5 -15.81 -9.89 -2.02
N ALA A 6 -16.64 -8.91 -2.39
CA ALA A 6 -17.08 -7.86 -1.49
C ALA A 6 -17.87 -8.42 -0.30
N ILE A 7 -18.80 -9.35 -0.52
CA ILE A 7 -19.53 -10.04 0.54
C ILE A 7 -18.56 -10.75 1.49
N VAL A 8 -17.59 -11.50 0.96
CA VAL A 8 -16.59 -12.20 1.79
C VAL A 8 -15.78 -11.21 2.64
N VAL A 9 -15.30 -10.11 2.04
CA VAL A 9 -14.56 -9.06 2.76
C VAL A 9 -15.42 -8.43 3.86
N LEU A 10 -16.69 -8.10 3.56
CA LEU A 10 -17.62 -7.52 4.52
C LEU A 10 -17.98 -8.51 5.64
N CYS A 11 -18.15 -9.80 5.33
CA CYS A 11 -18.39 -10.84 6.33
C CYS A 11 -17.20 -10.98 7.29
N TRP A 12 -15.97 -11.02 6.77
CA TRP A 12 -14.77 -11.07 7.61
C TRP A 12 -14.61 -9.82 8.48
N ALA A 13 -14.84 -8.64 7.91
CA ALA A 13 -14.81 -7.38 8.65
C ALA A 13 -15.88 -7.35 9.74
N ALA A 14 -17.13 -7.73 9.44
CA ALA A 14 -18.21 -7.78 10.42
C ALA A 14 -17.91 -8.78 11.54
N LEU A 15 -17.35 -9.95 11.21
CA LEU A 15 -16.94 -10.94 12.20
C LEU A 15 -15.86 -10.38 13.12
N TYR A 16 -14.79 -9.81 12.55
CA TYR A 16 -13.66 -9.27 13.31
C TYR A 16 -14.06 -8.09 14.20
N LEU A 17 -14.77 -7.10 13.64
CA LEU A 17 -15.25 -5.93 14.39
C LEU A 17 -16.29 -6.34 15.44
N GLY A 18 -17.14 -7.32 15.14
CA GLY A 18 -18.09 -7.90 16.08
C GLY A 18 -17.38 -8.56 17.26
N THR A 19 -16.33 -9.36 17.00
CA THR A 19 -15.51 -9.95 18.07
C THR A 19 -14.76 -8.89 18.86
N ALA A 20 -14.12 -7.92 18.19
CA ALA A 20 -13.36 -6.86 18.84
C ALA A 20 -14.25 -6.04 19.79
N ARG A 21 -15.46 -5.67 19.35
CA ARG A 21 -16.42 -4.96 20.19
C ARG A 21 -16.90 -5.77 21.39
N ARG A 22 -17.08 -7.09 21.24
CA ARG A 22 -17.52 -7.95 22.34
C ARG A 22 -16.46 -8.08 23.43
N GLU A 23 -15.19 -8.17 23.04
CA GLU A 23 -14.07 -8.32 23.97
C GLU A 23 -13.62 -6.98 24.59
N ALA A 24 -13.52 -5.91 23.77
CA ALA A 24 -13.01 -4.61 24.21
C ALA A 24 -14.12 -3.63 24.66
N GLY A 25 -15.39 -3.94 24.42
CA GLY A 25 -16.53 -3.04 24.70
C GLY A 25 -16.74 -1.93 23.67
N GLU A 26 -15.71 -1.59 22.89
CA GLU A 26 -15.75 -0.57 21.86
C GLU A 26 -15.06 -1.00 20.56
N LEU A 27 -15.25 -0.22 19.49
CA LEU A 27 -14.54 -0.43 18.23
C LEU A 27 -13.20 0.32 18.26
N GLY A 28 -12.13 -0.39 17.91
CA GLY A 28 -10.79 0.16 17.88
C GLY A 28 -9.82 -0.81 17.24
N PHE A 29 -8.53 -0.53 17.41
CA PHE A 29 -7.46 -1.38 16.92
C PHE A 29 -6.69 -1.96 18.10
N PRO A 30 -6.44 -3.29 18.11
CA PRO A 30 -5.57 -3.90 19.11
C PRO A 30 -4.10 -3.60 18.85
N LEU A 31 -3.75 -3.14 17.64
CA LEU A 31 -2.40 -2.73 17.27
C LEU A 31 -2.20 -1.26 17.68
N ASP A 32 -1.16 -1.03 18.46
CA ASP A 32 -0.66 0.30 18.81
C ASP A 32 -0.19 1.10 17.58
N ASP A 33 0.44 0.44 16.60
CA ASP A 33 0.92 1.07 15.38
C ASP A 33 -0.17 1.83 14.59
N ALA A 34 -1.42 1.34 14.61
CA ALA A 34 -2.53 2.02 13.95
C ALA A 34 -2.75 3.43 14.54
N TRP A 35 -2.58 3.59 15.86
CA TRP A 35 -2.75 4.87 16.54
C TRP A 35 -1.60 5.83 16.27
N ILE A 36 -0.41 5.34 15.95
CA ILE A 36 0.70 6.17 15.46
C ILE A 36 0.30 6.80 14.12
N HIS A 37 -0.30 6.04 13.20
CA HIS A 37 -0.85 6.61 11.96
C HIS A 37 -1.93 7.65 12.19
N ALA A 38 -2.82 7.42 13.17
CA ALA A 38 -3.86 8.37 13.56
C ALA A 38 -3.28 9.71 14.01
N ARG A 39 -2.27 9.66 14.89
CA ARG A 39 -1.59 10.86 15.40
C ARG A 39 -0.94 11.65 14.28
N MET A 40 -0.20 10.97 13.40
CA MET A 40 0.45 11.61 12.26
C MET A 40 -0.56 12.18 11.26
N ALA A 41 -1.68 11.51 11.04
CA ALA A 41 -2.77 12.00 10.20
C ALA A 41 -3.42 13.27 10.77
N SER A 42 -3.70 13.30 12.09
CA SER A 42 -4.25 14.47 12.78
C SER A 42 -3.30 15.65 12.69
N ASN A 43 -2.01 15.45 13.02
CA ASN A 43 -1.00 16.50 12.95
C ASN A 43 -0.86 17.05 11.53
N LEU A 44 -0.90 16.20 10.51
CA LEU A 44 -0.87 16.63 9.12
C LEU A 44 -2.12 17.44 8.75
N ALA A 45 -3.30 16.99 9.17
CA ALA A 45 -4.56 17.70 8.95
C ALA A 45 -4.61 19.07 9.64
N GLU A 46 -3.98 19.21 10.81
CA GLU A 46 -3.86 20.45 11.58
C GLU A 46 -2.74 21.37 11.07
N GLY A 47 -1.96 20.96 10.06
CA GLY A 47 -0.87 21.74 9.50
C GLY A 47 0.46 21.65 10.25
N ALA A 48 0.56 20.78 11.26
CA ALA A 48 1.80 20.48 11.97
C ALA A 48 2.75 19.55 11.19
N GLY A 49 2.33 19.07 10.02
CA GLY A 49 3.09 18.18 9.15
C GLY A 49 3.03 16.71 9.59
N LEU A 50 3.73 15.85 8.84
CA LEU A 50 3.76 14.41 9.09
C LEU A 50 4.73 14.06 10.23
N THR A 51 4.35 14.40 11.45
CA THR A 51 5.14 14.22 12.69
C THR A 51 4.29 13.52 13.75
N PHE A 52 4.92 12.88 14.73
CA PHE A 52 4.22 12.35 15.90
C PHE A 52 4.06 13.41 17.00
N ASN A 53 5.16 14.09 17.32
CA ASN A 53 5.22 15.25 18.20
C ASN A 53 5.45 16.52 17.35
N PRO A 54 4.47 17.44 17.28
CA PRO A 54 4.66 18.72 16.61
C PRO A 54 5.86 19.48 17.15
N GLY A 55 6.70 20.02 16.27
CA GLY A 55 7.93 20.75 16.62
C GLY A 55 9.18 19.86 16.74
N GLU A 56 9.04 18.53 16.77
CA GLU A 56 10.16 17.59 16.76
C GLU A 56 10.33 16.96 15.38
N ARG A 57 11.58 16.93 14.88
CA ARG A 57 11.91 16.10 13.72
C ARG A 57 12.14 14.67 14.17
N SER A 58 11.19 13.80 13.87
CA SER A 58 11.30 12.35 14.07
C SER A 58 11.19 11.65 12.73
N ALA A 59 11.89 10.54 12.53
CA ALA A 59 11.83 9.76 11.31
C ALA A 59 10.38 9.37 11.02
N ALA A 60 9.78 10.11 10.08
CA ALA A 60 8.37 10.08 9.82
C ALA A 60 7.98 8.73 9.25
N SER A 61 7.19 7.98 10.03
CA SER A 61 6.39 6.81 9.66
C SER A 61 7.09 5.70 8.86
N SER A 62 6.85 4.44 9.22
CA SER A 62 7.12 3.32 8.31
C SER A 62 6.18 3.30 7.09
N ALA A 63 5.06 4.04 7.12
CA ALA A 63 4.08 4.10 6.03
C ALA A 63 3.55 5.53 5.81
N PRO A 64 4.40 6.49 5.39
CA PRO A 64 4.00 7.88 5.27
C PRO A 64 2.81 8.09 4.31
N LEU A 65 2.74 7.35 3.20
CA LEU A 65 1.63 7.49 2.26
C LEU A 65 0.31 7.05 2.89
N TRP A 66 0.31 6.04 3.76
CA TRP A 66 -0.87 5.60 4.49
C TRP A 66 -1.36 6.69 5.45
N SER A 67 -0.48 7.29 6.24
CA SER A 67 -0.82 8.41 7.12
C SER A 67 -1.30 9.64 6.35
N MET A 68 -0.72 9.94 5.18
CA MET A 68 -1.19 11.04 4.32
C MET A 68 -2.60 10.79 3.79
N LEU A 69 -2.93 9.55 3.41
CA LEU A 69 -4.28 9.20 2.97
C LEU A 69 -5.30 9.32 4.11
N LEU A 70 -4.90 8.98 5.34
CA LEU A 70 -5.72 9.13 6.54
C LEU A 70 -5.88 10.59 7.00
N ALA A 71 -4.96 11.48 6.62
CA ALA A 71 -5.09 12.90 6.95
C ALA A 71 -6.27 13.58 6.24
N LEU A 72 -6.68 13.08 5.06
CA LEU A 72 -7.84 13.61 4.33
C LEU A 72 -9.16 13.46 5.12
N PRO A 73 -9.55 12.26 5.59
CA PRO A 73 -10.72 12.12 6.45
C PRO A 73 -10.55 12.80 7.82
N ALA A 74 -9.34 12.87 8.37
CA ALA A 74 -9.07 13.60 9.60
C ALA A 74 -9.36 15.11 9.44
N TYR A 75 -8.97 15.71 8.31
CA TYR A 75 -9.21 17.13 8.01
C TYR A 75 -10.70 17.51 7.99
N VAL A 76 -11.56 16.58 7.58
CA VAL A 76 -13.03 16.78 7.58
C VAL A 76 -13.71 16.26 8.86
N GLY A 77 -12.95 15.86 9.88
CA GLY A 77 -13.45 15.47 11.19
C GLY A 77 -14.01 14.03 11.28
N ILE A 78 -13.67 13.14 10.35
CA ILE A 78 -14.08 11.73 10.44
C ILE A 78 -13.25 11.05 11.54
N PRO A 79 -13.86 10.35 12.52
CA PRO A 79 -13.12 9.65 13.54
C PRO A 79 -12.20 8.58 12.95
N PHE A 80 -10.96 8.52 13.46
CA PHE A 80 -9.89 7.69 12.90
C PHE A 80 -10.28 6.23 12.63
N PRO A 81 -10.91 5.48 13.57
CA PRO A 81 -11.26 4.09 13.31
C PRO A 81 -12.10 3.89 12.05
N TRP A 82 -13.10 4.75 11.82
CA TRP A 82 -13.95 4.66 10.64
C TRP A 82 -13.21 4.98 9.34
N ALA A 83 -12.34 5.99 9.37
CA ALA A 83 -11.49 6.33 8.24
C ALA A 83 -10.55 5.18 7.85
N ALA A 84 -9.89 4.59 8.84
CA ALA A 84 -8.98 3.46 8.65
C ALA A 84 -9.69 2.18 8.19
N TYR A 85 -10.84 1.83 8.77
CA TYR A 85 -11.65 0.71 8.31
C TYR A 85 -12.11 0.90 6.86
N LEU A 86 -12.59 2.10 6.50
CA LEU A 86 -13.04 2.37 5.13
C LEU A 86 -11.89 2.22 4.13
N LEU A 87 -10.74 2.83 4.41
CA LEU A 87 -9.59 2.78 3.53
C LEU A 87 -9.04 1.36 3.37
N GLY A 88 -8.96 0.60 4.48
CA GLY A 88 -8.56 -0.80 4.48
C GLY A 88 -9.52 -1.69 3.70
N LEU A 89 -10.84 -1.53 3.90
CA LEU A 89 -11.88 -2.25 3.16
C LEU A 89 -11.84 -1.96 1.66
N VAL A 90 -11.66 -0.69 1.27
CA VAL A 90 -11.54 -0.30 -0.15
C VAL A 90 -10.30 -0.95 -0.77
N ALA A 91 -9.15 -0.89 -0.11
CA ALA A 91 -7.93 -1.51 -0.60
C ALA A 91 -8.08 -3.05 -0.73
N THR A 92 -8.66 -3.71 0.28
CA THR A 92 -8.93 -5.16 0.24
C THR A 92 -9.96 -5.53 -0.83
N ALA A 93 -10.96 -4.68 -1.12
CA ALA A 93 -11.93 -4.90 -2.19
C ALA A 93 -11.32 -4.76 -3.60
N ILE A 94 -10.29 -3.92 -3.77
CA ILE A 94 -9.54 -3.76 -5.02
C ILE A 94 -8.58 -4.94 -5.24
N LEU A 95 -8.02 -5.50 -4.17
CA LEU A 95 -7.05 -6.60 -4.23
C LEU A 95 -7.46 -7.82 -5.08
N PRO A 96 -8.67 -8.42 -4.94
CA PRO A 96 -9.10 -9.54 -5.78
C PRO A 96 -9.20 -9.14 -7.26
N TRP A 97 -9.48 -7.86 -7.56
CA TRP A 97 -9.51 -7.36 -8.92
C TRP A 97 -8.12 -7.35 -9.55
N CYS A 98 -7.15 -6.81 -8.84
CA CYS A 98 -5.76 -6.84 -9.26
C CYS A 98 -5.26 -8.29 -9.44
N GLY A 99 -5.55 -9.19 -8.49
CA GLY A 99 -5.17 -10.60 -8.56
C GLY A 99 -5.79 -11.33 -9.76
N PHE A 100 -7.08 -11.14 -10.00
CA PHE A 100 -7.77 -11.69 -11.18
C PHE A 100 -7.10 -11.24 -12.48
N VAL A 101 -6.88 -9.93 -12.64
CA VAL A 101 -6.27 -9.37 -13.84
C VAL A 101 -4.85 -9.91 -14.04
N TRP A 102 -4.09 -10.05 -12.96
CA TRP A 102 -2.72 -10.57 -13.02
C TRP A 102 -2.68 -12.01 -13.52
N ILE A 103 -3.41 -12.91 -12.86
CA ILE A 103 -3.39 -14.33 -13.21
C ILE A 103 -4.00 -14.56 -14.60
N ARG A 104 -5.10 -13.88 -14.93
CA ARG A 104 -5.70 -13.97 -16.27
C ARG A 104 -4.72 -13.57 -17.37
N ARG A 105 -3.91 -12.52 -17.14
CA ARG A 105 -2.87 -12.10 -18.10
C ARG A 105 -1.70 -13.09 -18.20
N ALA A 106 -1.37 -13.76 -17.11
CA ALA A 106 -0.27 -14.72 -17.06
C ALA A 106 -0.64 -16.08 -17.68
N THR A 107 -1.86 -16.56 -17.46
CA THR A 107 -2.26 -17.92 -17.83
C THR A 107 -3.31 -17.98 -18.94
N GLY A 108 -4.07 -16.91 -19.17
CA GLY A 108 -5.24 -16.93 -20.04
C GLY A 108 -6.48 -17.63 -19.45
N ASP A 109 -6.35 -18.23 -18.26
CA ASP A 109 -7.40 -19.03 -17.62
C ASP A 109 -8.22 -18.20 -16.62
N ASN A 110 -9.51 -18.05 -16.91
CA ASN A 110 -10.46 -17.34 -16.04
C ASN A 110 -10.74 -18.09 -14.73
N THR A 111 -10.66 -19.42 -14.72
CA THR A 111 -10.91 -20.23 -13.53
C THR A 111 -9.76 -20.08 -12.55
N ALA A 112 -8.52 -20.21 -13.02
CA ALA A 112 -7.33 -19.91 -12.21
C ALA A 112 -7.34 -18.46 -11.68
N ALA A 113 -7.74 -17.50 -12.52
CA ALA A 113 -7.84 -16.10 -12.11
C ALA A 113 -8.91 -15.86 -11.04
N LEU A 114 -10.08 -16.50 -11.17
CA LEU A 114 -11.14 -16.46 -10.17
C LEU A 114 -10.70 -17.11 -8.86
N ALA A 115 -10.03 -18.26 -8.92
CA ALA A 115 -9.50 -18.94 -7.75
C ALA A 115 -8.50 -18.06 -7.00
N ALA A 116 -7.56 -17.43 -7.71
CA ALA A 116 -6.59 -16.51 -7.11
C ALA A 116 -7.26 -15.29 -6.45
N ALA A 117 -8.26 -14.70 -7.12
CA ALA A 117 -9.01 -13.57 -6.56
C ALA A 117 -9.73 -13.94 -5.27
N LEU A 118 -10.39 -15.10 -5.23
CA LEU A 118 -11.07 -15.60 -4.03
C LEU A 118 -10.10 -15.95 -2.92
N LEU A 119 -8.98 -16.61 -3.23
CA LEU A 119 -7.92 -16.95 -2.25
C LEU A 119 -7.37 -15.69 -1.58
N LEU A 120 -7.10 -14.62 -2.35
CA LEU A 120 -6.61 -13.36 -1.77
C LEU A 120 -7.55 -12.78 -0.70
N VAL A 121 -8.87 -12.90 -0.85
CA VAL A 121 -9.84 -12.37 0.14
C VAL A 121 -10.33 -13.40 1.15
N SER A 122 -9.84 -14.65 1.06
CA SER A 122 -10.29 -15.74 1.94
C SER A 122 -9.16 -16.30 2.80
N THR A 123 -7.90 -16.00 2.46
CA THR A 123 -6.72 -16.48 3.17
C THR A 123 -6.05 -15.33 3.90
N HIS A 124 -5.67 -15.57 5.16
CA HIS A 124 -4.80 -14.68 5.92
C HIS A 124 -3.55 -14.31 5.08
N PRO A 125 -3.13 -13.04 4.98
CA PRO A 125 -3.37 -11.95 5.94
C PRO A 125 -4.46 -10.92 5.59
N PHE A 126 -4.99 -10.92 4.36
CA PHE A 126 -5.75 -9.78 3.84
C PHE A 126 -7.13 -9.53 4.47
N PRO A 127 -7.92 -10.56 4.84
CA PRO A 127 -9.20 -10.34 5.50
C PRO A 127 -9.05 -9.66 6.87
N TRP A 128 -8.00 -10.02 7.60
CA TRP A 128 -7.67 -9.42 8.89
C TRP A 128 -7.13 -7.99 8.73
N SER A 129 -6.20 -7.79 7.80
CA SER A 129 -5.58 -6.47 7.61
C SER A 129 -6.54 -5.43 7.03
N ALA A 130 -7.67 -5.84 6.46
CA ALA A 130 -8.73 -4.95 5.98
C ALA A 130 -9.28 -4.02 7.07
N VAL A 131 -9.22 -4.47 8.33
CA VAL A 131 -9.77 -3.75 9.51
C VAL A 131 -8.71 -3.57 10.61
N SER A 132 -7.43 -3.73 10.30
CA SER A 132 -6.35 -3.55 11.29
C SER A 132 -5.93 -2.10 11.49
N GLY A 133 -6.38 -1.19 10.61
CA GLY A 133 -5.95 0.22 10.61
C GLY A 133 -4.58 0.46 10.00
N MET A 134 -4.01 -0.59 9.40
CA MET A 134 -2.67 -0.61 8.83
C MET A 134 -2.71 -0.65 7.31
N GLU A 135 -1.58 -0.30 6.70
CA GLU A 135 -1.32 -0.22 5.28
C GLU A 135 -1.15 -1.53 4.47
N PRO A 136 -1.02 -2.76 5.03
CA PRO A 136 -0.76 -3.96 4.24
C PRO A 136 -1.72 -4.24 3.07
N PRO A 137 -3.05 -3.98 3.16
CA PRO A 137 -3.94 -4.12 2.01
C PRO A 137 -3.55 -3.20 0.85
N LEU A 138 -3.20 -1.95 1.14
CA LEU A 138 -2.76 -0.97 0.15
C LEU A 138 -1.41 -1.38 -0.45
N ALA A 139 -0.48 -1.82 0.38
CA ALA A 139 0.83 -2.32 -0.06
C ALA A 139 0.67 -3.48 -1.06
N ALA A 140 -0.21 -4.44 -0.78
CA ALA A 140 -0.48 -5.57 -1.66
C ALA A 140 -1.10 -5.14 -3.00
N VAL A 141 -2.06 -4.20 -2.98
CA VAL A 141 -2.63 -3.61 -4.21
C VAL A 141 -1.52 -2.98 -5.06
N MET A 142 -0.61 -2.21 -4.45
CA MET A 142 0.49 -1.56 -5.18
C MET A 142 1.47 -2.56 -5.79
N VAL A 143 1.84 -3.62 -5.07
CA VAL A 143 2.71 -4.68 -5.59
C VAL A 143 2.09 -5.36 -6.82
N ILE A 144 0.81 -5.75 -6.72
CA ILE A 144 0.14 -6.40 -7.86
C ILE A 144 -0.07 -5.40 -9.01
N ALA A 145 -0.38 -4.13 -8.73
CA ALA A 145 -0.51 -3.11 -9.75
C ALA A 145 0.79 -2.89 -10.54
N VAL A 146 1.95 -2.94 -9.87
CA VAL A 146 3.27 -2.93 -10.52
C VAL A 146 3.46 -4.17 -11.39
N ALA A 147 3.15 -5.37 -10.89
CA ALA A 147 3.26 -6.62 -11.64
C ALA A 147 2.36 -6.63 -12.90
N VAL A 148 1.11 -6.18 -12.77
CA VAL A 148 0.12 -6.12 -13.86
C VAL A 148 0.50 -5.09 -14.92
N SER A 149 1.15 -3.99 -14.53
CA SER A 149 1.51 -2.88 -15.43
C SER A 149 2.54 -3.24 -16.50
N ALA A 150 3.11 -4.46 -16.45
CA ALA A 150 4.05 -5.03 -17.42
C ALA A 150 5.28 -4.14 -17.66
N PRO A 151 6.27 -4.16 -16.73
CA PRO A 151 7.43 -3.28 -16.74
C PRO A 151 8.13 -3.12 -18.08
N GLY A 152 8.25 -4.21 -18.85
CA GLY A 152 8.86 -4.20 -20.19
C GLY A 152 8.26 -3.22 -21.20
N ARG A 153 6.98 -2.84 -21.08
CA ARG A 153 6.28 -1.93 -22.02
C ARG A 153 6.12 -0.50 -21.52
N ALA A 154 6.04 -0.30 -20.20
CA ALA A 154 5.79 1.01 -19.58
C ALA A 154 6.63 1.21 -18.31
N PRO A 155 7.97 1.14 -18.39
CA PRO A 155 8.83 1.08 -17.22
C PRO A 155 8.67 2.32 -16.33
N LEU A 156 8.52 3.52 -16.91
CA LEU A 156 8.40 4.75 -16.13
C LEU A 156 7.16 4.77 -15.22
N ARG A 157 5.99 4.33 -15.73
CA ARG A 157 4.77 4.24 -14.92
C ARG A 157 4.95 3.23 -13.79
N CYS A 158 5.56 2.08 -14.07
CA CYS A 158 5.85 1.08 -13.05
C CYS A 158 6.81 1.61 -11.99
N LEU A 159 7.82 2.40 -12.39
CA LEU A 159 8.79 3.00 -11.48
C LEU A 159 8.17 4.07 -10.57
N LEU A 160 7.26 4.88 -11.09
CA LEU A 160 6.49 5.83 -10.27
C LEU A 160 5.60 5.11 -9.26
N LEU A 161 4.89 4.06 -9.70
CA LEU A 161 4.09 3.21 -8.80
C LEU A 161 4.96 2.53 -7.73
N ALA A 162 6.15 2.04 -8.11
CA ALA A 162 7.09 1.42 -7.18
C ALA A 162 7.66 2.41 -6.17
N ALA A 163 7.97 3.65 -6.58
CA ALA A 163 8.37 4.71 -5.66
C ALA A 163 7.25 5.07 -4.68
N ALA A 164 6.00 5.15 -5.15
CA ALA A 164 4.85 5.36 -4.28
C ALA A 164 4.63 4.17 -3.32
N ALA A 165 4.83 2.94 -3.79
CA ALA A 165 4.73 1.74 -2.96
C ALA A 165 5.76 1.72 -1.83
N ALA A 166 6.98 2.21 -2.09
CA ALA A 166 8.02 2.37 -1.06
C ALA A 166 7.65 3.39 0.03
N LEU A 167 6.78 4.35 -0.26
CA LEU A 167 6.18 5.25 0.74
C LEU A 167 4.99 4.61 1.49
N VAL A 168 4.46 3.50 1.01
CA VAL A 168 3.51 2.68 1.79
C VAL A 168 4.29 1.77 2.71
N ARG A 169 5.37 1.13 2.25
CA ARG A 169 6.22 0.27 3.08
C ARG A 169 7.67 0.32 2.60
N PRO A 170 8.66 0.48 3.50
CA PRO A 170 10.05 0.75 3.12
C PRO A 170 10.68 -0.40 2.32
N GLU A 171 10.33 -1.65 2.60
CA GLU A 171 10.84 -2.81 1.86
C GLU A 171 10.43 -2.83 0.38
N LEU A 172 9.37 -2.09 0.00
CA LEU A 172 8.94 -1.98 -1.39
C LEU A 172 9.88 -1.09 -2.23
N ILE A 173 10.91 -0.50 -1.61
CA ILE A 173 12.06 0.11 -2.30
C ILE A 173 12.82 -0.88 -3.20
N LEU A 174 12.59 -2.19 -3.03
CA LEU A 174 13.13 -3.23 -3.90
C LEU A 174 12.41 -3.34 -5.26
N LEU A 175 11.17 -2.85 -5.37
CA LEU A 175 10.36 -2.97 -6.59
C LEU A 175 10.99 -2.29 -7.83
N PRO A 176 11.60 -1.09 -7.75
CA PRO A 176 12.31 -0.49 -8.88
C PRO A 176 13.42 -1.39 -9.45
N ALA A 177 14.12 -2.16 -8.60
CA ALA A 177 15.15 -3.10 -9.04
C ALA A 177 14.53 -4.31 -9.76
N VAL A 178 13.42 -4.84 -9.24
CA VAL A 178 12.67 -5.93 -9.90
C VAL A 178 12.16 -5.49 -11.28
N ILE A 179 11.66 -4.26 -11.41
CA ILE A 179 11.23 -3.67 -12.68
C ILE A 179 12.40 -3.57 -13.66
N LEU A 180 13.57 -3.12 -13.20
CA LEU A 180 14.77 -3.03 -14.03
C LEU A 180 15.17 -4.41 -14.56
N VAL A 181 15.21 -5.43 -13.70
CA VAL A 181 15.52 -6.81 -14.10
C VAL A 181 14.50 -7.32 -15.12
N ASP A 182 13.20 -7.14 -14.87
CA ASP A 182 12.13 -7.54 -15.80
C ASP A 182 12.29 -6.86 -17.17
N TYR A 183 12.58 -5.55 -17.17
CA TYR A 183 12.83 -4.78 -18.39
C TYR A 183 14.04 -5.32 -19.17
N LEU A 184 15.18 -5.57 -18.50
CA LEU A 184 16.38 -6.09 -19.15
C LEU A 184 16.19 -7.50 -19.75
N LEU A 185 15.37 -8.33 -19.10
CA LEU A 185 15.06 -9.68 -19.58
C LEU A 185 14.12 -9.66 -20.80
N LYS A 186 13.11 -8.77 -20.80
CA LYS A 186 12.01 -8.81 -21.77
C LYS A 186 12.11 -7.79 -22.90
N ALA A 187 12.74 -6.64 -22.68
CA ALA A 187 12.80 -5.59 -23.70
C ALA A 187 13.77 -6.00 -24.82
N ARG A 188 13.25 -6.15 -26.05
CA ARG A 188 14.05 -6.45 -27.23
C ARG A 188 13.58 -5.59 -28.41
N PRO A 189 14.49 -4.93 -29.17
CA PRO A 189 15.93 -4.82 -28.94
C PRO A 189 16.25 -3.84 -27.80
N LEU A 190 17.31 -4.13 -27.03
CA LEU A 190 17.82 -3.22 -26.01
C LEU A 190 18.63 -2.11 -26.66
N LYS A 191 18.15 -0.86 -26.59
CA LYS A 191 18.91 0.32 -27.00
C LYS A 191 19.62 0.92 -25.79
N ALA A 192 20.89 1.28 -25.92
CA ALA A 192 21.69 1.86 -24.83
C ALA A 192 21.02 3.06 -24.16
N ARG A 193 20.40 3.96 -24.95
CA ARG A 193 19.64 5.11 -24.42
C ARG A 193 18.44 4.69 -23.57
N GLY A 194 17.71 3.64 -23.98
CA GLY A 194 16.56 3.13 -23.24
C GLY A 194 16.98 2.49 -21.91
N ILE A 195 18.06 1.70 -21.92
CA ILE A 195 18.65 1.13 -20.70
C ILE A 195 19.08 2.24 -19.74
N ALA A 196 19.85 3.24 -20.22
CA ALA A 196 20.32 4.34 -19.39
C ALA A 196 19.15 5.12 -18.76
N GLN A 197 18.08 5.36 -19.51
CA GLN A 197 16.86 6.01 -18.99
C GLN A 197 16.19 5.17 -17.90
N VAL A 198 16.00 3.87 -18.12
CA VAL A 198 15.37 2.99 -17.13
C VAL A 198 16.24 2.88 -15.87
N VAL A 199 17.55 2.72 -16.00
CA VAL A 199 18.49 2.70 -14.87
C VAL A 199 18.41 4.01 -14.08
N ALA A 200 18.47 5.16 -14.75
CA ALA A 200 18.37 6.46 -14.10
C ALA A 200 17.02 6.62 -13.37
N CYS A 201 15.92 6.21 -13.99
CA CYS A 201 14.59 6.23 -13.36
C CYS A 201 14.47 5.25 -12.20
N THR A 202 15.11 4.07 -12.27
CA THR A 202 15.16 3.09 -11.18
C THR A 202 15.89 3.66 -9.97
N VAL A 203 17.06 4.28 -10.20
CA VAL A 203 17.82 4.95 -9.14
C VAL A 203 17.00 6.10 -8.54
N ALA A 204 16.38 6.94 -9.38
CA ALA A 204 15.52 8.03 -8.92
C ALA A 204 14.32 7.52 -8.10
N ALA A 205 13.66 6.43 -8.55
CA ALA A 205 12.53 5.82 -7.86
C ALA A 205 12.93 5.19 -6.51
N GLY A 206 14.14 4.66 -6.37
CA GLY A 206 14.67 4.17 -5.11
C GLY A 206 15.10 5.29 -4.16
N ILE A 207 15.67 6.37 -4.69
CA ILE A 207 16.13 7.51 -3.88
C ILE A 207 14.96 8.39 -3.41
N ALA A 208 13.89 8.54 -4.20
CA ALA A 208 12.79 9.44 -3.88
C ALA A 208 12.13 9.18 -2.51
N PRO A 209 11.80 7.93 -2.11
CA PRO A 209 11.33 7.62 -0.77
C PRO A 209 12.33 7.98 0.33
N LEU A 210 13.63 7.73 0.11
CA LEU A 210 14.69 8.06 1.08
C LEU A 210 14.84 9.57 1.26
N LEU A 211 14.75 10.34 0.17
CA LEU A 211 14.74 11.80 0.22
C LEU A 211 13.49 12.32 0.94
N PHE A 212 12.34 11.71 0.69
CA PHE A 212 11.11 12.06 1.40
C PHE A 212 11.27 11.87 2.92
N HIS A 213 11.80 10.73 3.38
CA HIS A 213 12.11 10.53 4.79
C HIS A 213 13.13 11.53 5.32
N ARG A 214 14.18 11.86 4.53
CA ARG A 214 15.21 12.83 4.92
C ARG A 214 14.64 14.23 5.11
N LEU A 215 13.73 14.65 4.23
CA LEU A 215 13.11 15.97 4.25
C LEU A 215 12.14 16.13 5.41
N ILE A 216 11.34 15.12 5.70
CA ILE A 216 10.32 15.19 6.74
C ILE A 216 10.90 14.86 8.11
N GLY A 217 11.58 13.72 8.22
CA GLY A 217 12.01 13.17 9.50
C GLY A 217 13.48 13.39 9.84
N GLY A 218 14.26 13.97 8.93
CA GLY A 218 15.68 14.24 9.17
C GLY A 218 16.62 13.05 8.98
N ALA A 219 16.10 11.83 8.77
CA ALA A 219 16.86 10.60 8.55
C ALA A 219 16.50 9.95 7.21
N PHE A 220 17.41 9.17 6.61
CA PHE A 220 17.17 8.50 5.34
C PHE A 220 16.31 7.22 5.46
N LEU A 221 16.27 6.63 6.65
CA LEU A 221 15.48 5.45 6.97
C LEU A 221 14.55 5.76 8.14
N PRO A 222 13.43 5.04 8.28
CA PRO A 222 12.63 5.07 9.50
C PRO A 222 13.51 4.68 10.69
N SER A 223 13.53 5.48 11.74
CA SER A 223 14.19 5.18 13.01
C SER A 223 13.12 5.03 14.08
N SER A 224 13.17 3.90 14.78
CA SER A 224 12.39 3.63 16.00
C SER A 224 12.77 4.57 17.13
#